data_AF-A0A6A0HEY8-F1
#
_entry.id   AF-A0A6A0HEY8-F1
#
_cell.length_a   1.000
_cell.length_b   1.000
_cell.length_c   1.000
_cell.angle_alpha   90.00
_cell.angle_beta   90.00
_cell.angle_gamma   90.00
#
_symmetry.space_group_name_H-M   'P 1'
#
loop_
_entity.id
_entity.type
_entity.pdbx_description
1 polymer ?
#
loop_
_entity_poly.entity_id
_entity_poly.type
_entity_poly.pdbx_seq_one_letter_code
_entity_poly.pdbx_strand_id
1 'polypeptide(L)'
;MSTAMRELKCNMKFAVFVPPQHAEGDCKIEGEDADYDFGTGAGFYVDATAEPWKTNYRMYSYVTQELPVLIAANFNIIPGKTGIMGHSMGGHGALVCALKKTGQYQSVSAFAPICHPSVSPWGIKAFKGTLIYYIFVTLLQ
;
A
#
# COMPACT_ATOMS: atom_id res chain seq x y z
N MET A 1 19.27 4.58 -27.54
CA MET A 1 19.04 3.14 -27.30
C MET A 1 17.54 2.93 -27.17
N SER A 2 16.91 2.35 -28.20
CA SER A 2 15.48 1.99 -28.15
C SER A 2 15.37 0.64 -27.45
N THR A 3 14.91 0.63 -26.20
CA THR A 3 14.65 -0.61 -25.46
C THR A 3 13.31 -1.16 -25.96
N ALA A 4 13.35 -2.01 -26.98
CA ALA A 4 12.17 -2.74 -27.41
C ALA A 4 11.66 -3.62 -26.24
N MET A 5 10.49 -3.31 -25.70
CA MET A 5 9.83 -4.18 -24.74
C MET A 5 9.55 -5.51 -25.43
N ARG A 6 10.17 -6.58 -24.93
CA ARG A 6 10.00 -7.94 -25.46
C ARG A 6 8.80 -8.56 -24.78
N GLU A 7 7.81 -8.97 -25.57
CA GLU A 7 6.63 -9.65 -25.07
C GLU A 7 7.01 -11.06 -24.58
N LEU A 8 6.92 -11.29 -23.27
CA LEU A 8 7.14 -12.62 -22.68
C LEU A 8 5.85 -13.44 -22.83
N LYS A 9 5.86 -14.42 -23.75
CA LYS A 9 4.74 -15.36 -23.89
C LYS A 9 4.65 -16.25 -22.66
N CYS A 10 3.67 -15.98 -21.81
CA CYS A 10 3.43 -16.70 -20.57
C CYS A 10 2.00 -17.27 -20.57
N ASN A 11 1.87 -18.59 -20.41
CA ASN A 11 0.57 -19.26 -20.24
C ASN A 11 0.14 -19.31 -18.75
N MET A 12 0.27 -18.18 -18.04
CA MET A 12 -0.25 -18.06 -16.68
C MET A 12 -1.63 -17.39 -16.71
N LYS A 13 -2.56 -17.96 -15.94
CA LYS A 13 -3.86 -17.32 -15.66
C LYS A 13 -3.77 -16.68 -14.29
N PHE A 14 -3.95 -15.36 -14.22
CA PHE A 14 -3.95 -14.60 -12.97
C PHE A 14 -5.01 -13.50 -13.07
N ALA A 15 -5.48 -13.04 -11.91
CA ALA A 15 -6.31 -11.85 -11.78
C ALA A 15 -5.46 -10.72 -11.19
N VAL A 16 -5.65 -9.50 -11.68
CA VAL A 16 -4.98 -8.31 -11.15
C VAL A 16 -6.04 -7.40 -10.54
N PHE A 17 -5.83 -7.04 -9.28
CA PHE A 17 -6.68 -6.10 -8.56
C PHE A 17 -5.85 -4.85 -8.27
N VAL A 18 -6.34 -3.70 -8.72
CA VAL A 18 -5.69 -2.39 -8.52
C VAL A 18 -6.57 -1.58 -7.58
N PRO A 19 -6.32 -1.60 -6.26
CA PRO A 19 -7.10 -0.81 -5.33
C PRO A 19 -6.81 0.69 -5.47
N PRO A 20 -7.73 1.55 -5.03
CA PRO A 20 -7.46 2.98 -4.93
C PRO A 20 -6.30 3.25 -3.96
N GLN A 21 -5.64 4.39 -4.11
CA GLN A 21 -4.48 4.79 -3.29
C GLN A 21 -4.88 5.48 -1.96
N HIS A 22 -6.18 5.66 -1.73
CA HIS A 22 -6.80 6.30 -0.57
C HIS A 22 -8.26 5.82 -0.46
N ALA A 23 -8.96 6.20 0.61
CA ALA A 23 -10.40 5.95 0.73
C ALA A 23 -11.15 6.71 -0.37
N GLU A 24 -11.94 6.00 -1.19
CA GLU A 24 -12.79 6.65 -2.20
C GLU A 24 -13.98 7.35 -1.54
N GLY A 25 -14.21 8.60 -1.94
CA GLY A 25 -15.32 9.42 -1.47
C GLY A 25 -14.83 10.78 -0.97
N ASP A 26 -15.72 11.76 -1.06
CA ASP A 26 -15.61 13.10 -0.47
C ASP A 26 -15.54 12.93 1.06
N CYS A 27 -14.39 12.48 1.60
CA CYS A 27 -14.16 12.39 3.03
C CYS A 27 -14.31 13.78 3.67
N LYS A 28 -14.18 14.84 2.85
CA LYS A 28 -14.36 16.25 3.19
C LYS A 28 -13.49 16.60 4.39
N ILE A 29 -12.32 15.99 4.46
CA ILE A 29 -11.34 16.26 5.49
C ILE A 29 -10.62 17.54 5.08
N GLU A 30 -10.68 18.55 5.92
CA GLU A 30 -9.99 19.82 5.68
C GLU A 30 -8.48 19.56 5.46
N GLY A 31 -7.97 20.02 4.32
CA GLY A 31 -6.56 19.87 3.95
C GLY A 31 -6.19 18.58 3.24
N GLU A 32 -7.13 17.66 2.95
CA GLU A 32 -6.80 16.39 2.28
C GLU A 32 -6.41 16.54 0.81
N ASP A 33 -6.86 17.61 0.15
CA ASP A 33 -6.53 17.91 -1.25
C ASP A 33 -5.50 19.06 -1.37
N ALA A 34 -4.93 19.51 -0.25
CA ALA A 34 -4.06 20.70 -0.24
C ALA A 34 -2.68 20.44 -0.86
N ASP A 35 -2.19 19.21 -0.79
CA ASP A 35 -0.85 18.82 -1.23
C ASP A 35 -0.87 17.47 -1.96
N TYR A 36 -0.07 17.32 -3.01
CA TYR A 36 -0.04 16.08 -3.81
C TYR A 36 0.58 14.87 -3.07
N ASP A 37 1.36 15.12 -2.01
CA ASP A 37 2.12 14.10 -1.25
C ASP A 37 1.52 13.83 0.14
N PHE A 38 0.29 14.29 0.40
CA PHE A 38 -0.43 14.08 1.65
C PHE A 38 -1.95 14.08 1.43
N GLY A 39 -2.70 13.26 2.15
CA GLY A 39 -4.15 13.17 1.98
C GLY A 39 -4.56 12.36 0.76
N THR A 40 -5.44 12.90 -0.07
CA THR A 40 -6.03 12.24 -1.24
C THR A 40 -4.94 11.71 -2.18
N GLY A 41 -5.02 10.43 -2.54
CA GLY A 41 -3.99 9.77 -3.37
C GLY A 41 -2.67 9.44 -2.64
N ALA A 42 -2.52 9.84 -1.38
CA ALA A 42 -1.31 9.69 -0.58
C ALA A 42 -1.59 9.00 0.77
N GLY A 43 -2.32 7.87 0.74
CA GLY A 43 -2.65 7.12 1.96
C GLY A 43 -1.49 6.35 2.59
N PHE A 44 -0.32 6.28 1.93
CA PHE A 44 0.93 5.65 2.39
C PHE A 44 0.83 4.17 2.86
N TYR A 45 -0.29 3.50 2.63
CA TYR A 45 -0.55 2.13 3.08
C TYR A 45 -0.36 1.94 4.59
N VAL A 46 -0.80 2.95 5.37
CA VAL A 46 -0.85 2.91 6.83
C VAL A 46 -2.30 2.91 7.32
N ASP A 47 -2.48 2.61 8.60
CA ASP A 47 -3.69 2.95 9.33
C ASP A 47 -3.40 4.18 10.17
N ALA A 48 -3.96 5.32 9.77
CA ALA A 48 -3.79 6.57 10.49
C ALA A 48 -4.32 6.47 11.93
N THR A 49 -3.63 7.11 12.86
CA THR A 49 -4.01 7.14 14.28
C THR A 49 -4.46 8.53 14.72
N ALA A 50 -4.09 9.55 13.95
CA ALA A 50 -4.39 10.95 14.21
C ALA A 50 -5.76 11.34 13.65
N GLU A 51 -6.53 12.12 14.41
CA GLU A 51 -7.65 12.87 13.84
C GLU A 51 -7.12 13.97 12.91
N PRO A 52 -7.84 14.34 11.84
CA PRO A 52 -9.12 13.76 11.35
C PRO A 52 -8.96 12.46 10.52
N TRP A 53 -7.73 12.04 10.23
CA TRP A 53 -7.40 10.97 9.27
C TRP A 53 -7.81 9.56 9.71
N LYS A 54 -7.84 9.31 11.02
CA LYS A 54 -8.01 7.99 11.65
C LYS A 54 -9.20 7.18 11.14
N THR A 55 -10.30 7.85 10.81
CA THR A 55 -11.55 7.21 10.39
C THR A 55 -11.43 6.63 8.98
N ASN A 56 -10.89 7.40 8.03
CA ASN A 56 -10.92 7.06 6.61
C ASN A 56 -9.58 6.54 6.08
N TYR A 57 -8.45 6.99 6.65
CA TYR A 57 -7.11 6.65 6.16
C TYR A 57 -6.61 5.33 6.76
N ARG A 58 -7.31 4.24 6.42
CA ARG A 58 -7.08 2.87 6.92
C ARG A 58 -6.61 1.92 5.81
N MET A 59 -5.70 2.40 4.97
CA MET A 59 -5.28 1.70 3.75
C MET A 59 -4.54 0.39 4.05
N TYR A 60 -3.81 0.31 5.16
CA TYR A 60 -3.17 -0.94 5.56
C TYR A 60 -4.22 -2.02 5.87
N SER A 61 -5.22 -1.70 6.69
CA SER A 61 -6.32 -2.60 7.00
C SER A 61 -7.14 -2.96 5.76
N TYR A 62 -7.45 -1.97 4.91
CA TYR A 62 -8.19 -2.19 3.67
C TYR A 62 -7.49 -3.21 2.76
N VAL A 63 -6.21 -3.00 2.45
CA VAL A 63 -5.45 -3.87 1.52
C VAL A 63 -5.17 -5.25 2.11
N THR A 64 -4.95 -5.35 3.42
CA THR A 64 -4.56 -6.63 4.04
C THR A 64 -5.72 -7.45 4.58
N GLN A 65 -6.90 -6.88 4.76
CA GLN A 65 -8.03 -7.55 5.41
C GLN A 65 -9.32 -7.45 4.58
N GLU A 66 -9.83 -6.25 4.37
CA GLU A 66 -11.14 -6.04 3.73
C GLU A 66 -11.14 -6.47 2.26
N LEU A 67 -10.21 -5.94 1.48
CA LEU A 67 -10.13 -6.20 0.04
C LEU A 67 -9.90 -7.69 -0.27
N PRO A 68 -8.98 -8.42 0.39
CA PRO A 68 -8.85 -9.87 0.18
C PRO A 68 -10.14 -10.66 0.44
N VAL A 69 -10.91 -10.27 1.47
CA VAL A 69 -12.21 -10.90 1.78
C VAL A 69 -13.23 -10.62 0.68
N LEU A 70 -13.34 -9.37 0.23
CA LEU A 70 -14.23 -8.98 -0.86
C LEU A 70 -13.87 -9.70 -2.16
N ILE A 71 -12.58 -9.81 -2.49
CA ILE A 71 -12.13 -10.53 -3.68
C ILE A 71 -12.51 -12.01 -3.59
N ALA A 72 -12.24 -12.66 -2.47
CA ALA A 72 -12.56 -14.08 -2.26
C ALA A 72 -14.07 -14.37 -2.35
N ALA A 73 -14.91 -13.42 -1.91
CA ALA A 73 -16.37 -13.55 -1.94
C ALA A 73 -16.96 -13.38 -3.35
N ASN A 74 -16.32 -12.58 -4.22
CA ASN A 74 -16.90 -12.17 -5.49
C ASN A 74 -16.21 -12.77 -6.73
N PHE A 75 -15.01 -13.33 -6.58
CA PHE A 75 -14.23 -13.87 -7.69
C PHE A 75 -13.72 -15.28 -7.39
N ASN A 76 -13.59 -16.09 -8.44
CA ASN A 76 -13.05 -17.43 -8.34
C ASN A 76 -11.51 -17.40 -8.25
N ILE A 77 -10.99 -17.04 -7.09
CA ILE A 77 -9.55 -17.01 -6.78
C ILE A 77 -9.11 -18.27 -6.03
N ILE A 78 -7.83 -18.65 -6.18
CA ILE A 78 -7.26 -19.77 -5.43
C ILE A 78 -6.80 -19.27 -4.05
N PRO A 79 -7.34 -19.80 -2.94
CA PRO A 79 -6.93 -19.39 -1.60
C PRO A 79 -5.42 -19.58 -1.38
N GLY A 80 -4.78 -18.60 -0.75
CA GLY A 80 -3.35 -18.66 -0.43
C GLY A 80 -2.41 -18.59 -1.65
N LYS A 81 -2.92 -18.30 -2.87
CA LYS A 81 -2.12 -18.08 -4.09
C LYS A 81 -2.13 -16.61 -4.48
N THR A 82 -1.65 -15.76 -3.58
CA THR A 82 -1.64 -14.30 -3.76
C THR A 82 -0.22 -13.78 -3.75
N GLY A 83 0.14 -12.97 -4.74
CA GLY A 83 1.32 -12.12 -4.73
C GLY A 83 0.93 -10.66 -4.53
N ILE A 84 1.87 -9.82 -4.10
CA ILE A 84 1.65 -8.36 -3.99
C ILE A 84 2.78 -7.61 -4.68
N MET A 85 2.45 -6.53 -5.38
CA MET A 85 3.44 -5.68 -6.00
C MET A 85 2.98 -4.22 -6.05
N GLY A 86 3.93 -3.31 -6.25
CA GLY A 86 3.60 -1.90 -6.40
C GLY A 86 4.74 -1.05 -6.90
N HIS A 87 4.43 0.22 -7.19
CA HIS A 87 5.37 1.23 -7.67
C HIS A 87 5.48 2.39 -6.67
N SER A 88 6.67 2.93 -6.40
CA SER A 88 6.87 4.10 -5.52
C SER A 88 6.24 3.91 -4.13
N MET A 89 5.25 4.75 -3.75
CA MET A 89 4.45 4.57 -2.54
C MET A 89 3.75 3.20 -2.49
N GLY A 90 3.25 2.70 -3.63
CA GLY A 90 2.71 1.35 -3.76
C GLY A 90 3.76 0.25 -3.55
N GLY A 91 5.01 0.51 -3.96
CA GLY A 91 6.13 -0.39 -3.69
C GLY A 91 6.47 -0.46 -2.21
N HIS A 92 6.41 0.69 -1.51
CA HIS A 92 6.48 0.74 -0.06
C HIS A 92 5.36 -0.09 0.58
N GLY A 93 4.11 0.14 0.18
CA GLY A 93 2.96 -0.61 0.68
C GLY A 93 3.06 -2.12 0.47
N ALA A 94 3.50 -2.55 -0.72
CA ALA A 94 3.69 -3.96 -1.04
C ALA A 94 4.71 -4.63 -0.10
N LEU A 95 5.86 -3.99 0.12
CA LEU A 95 6.89 -4.48 1.04
C LEU A 95 6.40 -4.51 2.49
N VAL A 96 5.74 -3.45 2.97
CA VAL A 96 5.20 -3.38 4.33
C VAL A 96 4.14 -4.45 4.57
N CYS A 97 3.21 -4.63 3.63
CA CYS A 97 2.17 -5.66 3.75
C CYS A 97 2.79 -7.06 3.77
N ALA A 98 3.72 -7.36 2.85
CA ALA A 98 4.36 -8.67 2.79
C ALA A 98 5.17 -9.01 4.05
N LEU A 99 5.90 -8.02 4.60
CA LEU A 99 6.74 -8.21 5.79
C LEU A 99 5.92 -8.29 7.08
N LYS A 100 4.81 -7.55 7.20
CA LYS A 100 3.97 -7.55 8.42
C LYS A 100 2.91 -8.65 8.43
N LYS A 101 2.52 -9.18 7.26
CA LYS A 101 1.56 -10.28 7.11
C LYS A 101 2.27 -11.53 6.59
N THR A 102 3.23 -12.02 7.38
CA THR A 102 4.00 -13.22 7.07
C THR A 102 3.07 -14.39 6.73
N GLY A 103 3.30 -15.01 5.56
CA GLY A 103 2.49 -16.14 5.08
C GLY A 103 1.24 -15.76 4.27
N GLN A 104 0.82 -14.49 4.26
CA GLN A 104 -0.33 -14.05 3.47
C GLN A 104 -0.02 -13.93 1.98
N TYR A 105 1.22 -13.58 1.63
CA TYR A 105 1.67 -13.37 0.24
C TYR A 105 2.79 -14.36 -0.11
N GLN A 106 2.69 -15.01 -1.26
CA GLN A 106 3.69 -15.97 -1.76
C GLN A 106 4.89 -15.30 -2.43
N SER A 107 4.68 -14.09 -2.93
CA SER A 107 5.72 -13.29 -3.56
C SER A 107 5.44 -11.82 -3.34
N VAL A 108 6.52 -11.04 -3.30
CA VAL A 108 6.47 -9.58 -3.30
C VAL A 108 7.44 -9.05 -4.33
N SER A 109 7.03 -8.06 -5.11
CA SER A 109 7.93 -7.30 -5.99
C SER A 109 7.62 -5.80 -5.92
N ALA A 110 8.57 -4.97 -6.32
CA ALA A 110 8.38 -3.53 -6.31
C ALA A 110 9.18 -2.84 -7.41
N PHE A 111 8.61 -1.77 -7.96
CA PHE A 111 9.27 -0.88 -8.91
C PHE A 111 9.52 0.48 -8.26
N ALA A 112 10.78 0.91 -8.18
CA ALA A 112 11.19 2.16 -7.52
C ALA A 112 10.56 2.40 -6.13
N PRO A 113 10.57 1.43 -5.20
CA PRO A 113 9.91 1.57 -3.89
C PRO A 113 10.51 2.66 -3.00
N ILE A 114 9.66 3.30 -2.19
CA ILE A 114 10.12 4.09 -1.03
C ILE A 114 10.53 3.12 0.09
N CYS A 115 11.77 2.64 0.06
CA CYS A 115 12.26 1.61 1.00
C CYS A 115 12.53 2.13 2.42
N HIS A 116 12.85 3.42 2.58
CA HIS A 116 13.20 4.01 3.88
C HIS A 116 12.40 5.30 4.11
N PRO A 117 11.06 5.21 4.28
CA PRO A 117 10.19 6.38 4.33
C PRO A 117 10.47 7.31 5.52
N SER A 118 10.93 6.78 6.65
CA SER A 118 11.22 7.55 7.88
C SER A 118 12.32 8.60 7.73
N VAL A 119 13.17 8.50 6.70
CA VAL A 119 14.23 9.48 6.40
C VAL A 119 13.98 10.21 5.07
N SER A 120 12.91 9.87 4.35
CA SER A 120 12.54 10.54 3.10
C SER A 120 11.64 11.76 3.39
N PRO A 121 11.76 12.87 2.66
CA PRO A 121 10.89 14.04 2.86
C PRO A 121 9.40 13.69 2.81
N TRP A 122 8.99 12.88 1.82
CA TRP A 122 7.59 12.45 1.67
C TRP A 122 7.11 11.59 2.83
N GLY A 123 7.90 10.58 3.25
CA GLY A 123 7.51 9.72 4.36
C GLY A 123 7.51 10.45 5.71
N ILE A 124 8.42 11.40 5.94
CA ILE A 124 8.41 12.24 7.14
C ILE A 124 7.13 13.08 7.19
N LYS A 125 6.72 13.69 6.08
CA LYS A 125 5.48 14.48 5.99
C LYS A 125 4.26 13.60 6.26
N ALA A 126 4.15 12.48 5.55
CA ALA A 126 3.04 11.55 5.70
C ALA A 126 2.92 10.99 7.12
N PHE A 127 4.02 10.49 7.70
CA PHE A 127 4.00 9.92 9.03
C PHE A 127 3.73 10.97 10.11
N LYS A 128 4.27 12.18 10.01
CA LYS A 128 3.94 13.25 10.98
C LYS A 128 2.47 13.66 10.93
N GLY A 129 1.87 13.72 9.74
CA GLY A 129 0.48 14.13 9.58
C GLY A 129 -0.55 13.04 9.88
N THR A 130 -0.23 11.76 9.63
CA THR A 130 -1.18 10.62 9.79
C THR A 130 -0.92 9.75 11.02
N LEU A 131 0.32 9.71 11.54
CA LEU A 131 0.74 8.89 12.67
C LEU A 131 1.24 9.79 13.80
N ILE A 132 0.39 10.01 14.80
CA ILE A 132 0.85 10.56 16.07
C ILE A 132 1.51 9.38 16.82
N TYR A 133 2.85 9.40 16.87
CA TYR A 133 3.84 8.54 17.58
C TYR A 133 4.72 7.56 16.75
N TYR A 134 6.02 7.59 17.09
CA TYR A 134 7.16 6.88 16.51
C TYR A 134 7.09 5.35 16.62
N ILE A 135 7.65 4.64 15.62
CA ILE A 135 8.02 3.21 15.71
C ILE A 135 9.45 3.09 16.26
N PHE A 136 9.57 2.38 17.38
CA PHE A 136 10.82 1.85 17.94
C PHE A 136 11.36 0.75 17.01
N VAL A 137 12.59 0.86 16.52
CA VAL A 137 13.30 -0.21 15.82
C VAL A 137 14.27 -0.85 16.82
N THR A 138 14.00 -2.10 17.21
CA THR A 138 14.99 -2.96 17.87
C THR A 138 15.29 -4.13 16.95
N LEU A 139 16.54 -4.22 16.49
CA LEU A 139 17.08 -5.44 15.89
C LEU A 139 17.29 -6.46 17.00
N LEU A 140 16.68 -7.63 16.87
CA LEU A 140 17.09 -8.81 17.64
C LEU A 140 18.18 -9.54 16.83
N GLN A 141 19.20 -10.03 17.56
CA GLN A 141 20.25 -10.90 17.03
C GLN A 141 19.67 -12.17 16.40
#